data_AF-A0AAJ4D286-F1
#
_entry.id   AF-A0AAJ4D286-F1
#
_cell.length_a   1.000
_cell.length_b   1.000
_cell.length_c   1.000
_cell.angle_alpha   90.00
_cell.angle_beta   90.00
_cell.angle_gamma   90.00
#
_symmetry.space_group_name_H-M   'P 1'
#
loop_
_entity.id
_entity.type
_entity.pdbx_description
1 polymer ?
#
loop_
_entity_poly.entity_id
_entity_poly.type
_entity_poly.pdbx_seq_one_letter_code
_entity_poly.pdbx_strand_id
1 'polypeptide(L)'
;MNVIKKIVVGFFIFHFTFLSLIYLNLYRLGQADLWISTGSFNYLAIVLSYIPILALIEYFIFYFVLKLINLKFSVRVTLVALLTTLVNSSILYFQSKEILIAGMTAISTLLMSLILPFIKTKRTDS
;
A
#
# COMPACT_ATOMS: atom_id res chain seq x y z
N MET A 1 -20.36 2.72 5.75
CA MET A 1 -19.61 1.59 6.34
C MET A 1 -18.59 0.93 5.39
N ASN A 2 -18.73 1.02 4.06
CA ASN A 2 -17.81 0.29 3.16
C ASN A 2 -16.47 0.97 2.85
N VAL A 3 -16.44 2.30 2.76
CA VAL A 3 -15.19 3.05 2.50
C VAL A 3 -14.23 2.95 3.68
N ILE A 4 -14.72 3.13 4.92
CA ILE A 4 -13.92 2.96 6.14
C ILE A 4 -13.32 1.54 6.20
N LYS A 5 -14.11 0.51 5.89
CA LYS A 5 -13.60 -0.87 5.82
C LYS A 5 -12.48 -1.02 4.79
N LYS A 6 -12.62 -0.40 3.61
CA LYS A 6 -11.56 -0.38 2.59
C LYS A 6 -10.31 0.36 3.08
N ILE A 7 -10.46 1.49 3.76
CA ILE A 7 -9.34 2.23 4.34
C ILE A 7 -8.58 1.34 5.34
N VAL A 8 -9.29 0.77 6.32
CA VAL A 8 -8.69 -0.06 7.37
C VAL A 8 -8.00 -1.29 6.78
N VAL A 9 -8.70 -2.04 5.94
CA VAL A 9 -8.14 -3.27 5.35
C VAL A 9 -7.00 -2.94 4.38
N GLY A 10 -7.13 -1.90 3.57
CA GLY A 10 -6.07 -1.47 2.66
C GLY A 10 -4.81 -1.04 3.41
N PHE A 11 -4.98 -0.30 4.51
CA PHE A 11 -3.87 0.07 5.38
C PHE A 11 -3.13 -1.17 5.87
N PHE A 12 -3.84 -2.15 6.43
CA PHE A 12 -3.20 -3.37 6.95
C PHE A 12 -2.58 -4.23 5.87
N ILE A 13 -3.22 -4.39 4.69
CA ILE A 13 -2.64 -5.14 3.57
C ILE A 13 -1.32 -4.51 3.16
N PHE A 14 -1.31 -3.20 2.93
CA PHE A 14 -0.09 -2.49 2.58
C PHE A 14 0.95 -2.65 3.69
N HIS A 15 0.59 -2.28 4.92
CA HIS A 15 1.53 -2.12 6.01
C HIS A 15 2.18 -3.45 6.40
N PHE A 16 1.41 -4.53 6.48
CA PHE A 16 1.96 -5.86 6.76
C PHE A 16 2.82 -6.39 5.61
N THR A 17 2.41 -6.17 4.36
CA THR A 17 3.25 -6.57 3.21
C THR A 17 4.59 -5.83 3.24
N PHE A 18 4.55 -4.53 3.47
CA PHE A 18 5.74 -3.68 3.49
C PHE A 18 6.69 -4.04 4.63
N LEU A 19 6.17 -4.21 5.85
CA LEU A 19 6.96 -4.65 7.00
C LEU A 19 7.51 -6.06 6.83
N SER A 20 6.77 -6.96 6.20
CA SER A 20 7.27 -8.31 5.89
C SER A 20 8.45 -8.24 4.93
N LEU A 21 8.40 -7.39 3.91
CA LEU A 21 9.51 -7.19 2.97
C LEU A 21 10.73 -6.56 3.64
N ILE A 22 10.53 -5.59 4.53
CA ILE A 22 11.61 -5.00 5.35
C ILE A 22 12.24 -6.07 6.24
N TYR A 23 11.42 -6.85 6.93
CA TYR A 23 11.89 -7.94 7.79
C TYR A 23 12.73 -8.95 7.00
N LEU A 24 12.25 -9.39 5.83
CA LEU A 24 12.99 -10.31 4.97
C LEU A 24 14.33 -9.72 4.50
N ASN A 25 14.37 -8.41 4.22
CA ASN A 25 15.62 -7.74 3.88
C ASN A 25 16.58 -7.64 5.07
N LEU A 26 16.09 -7.31 6.27
CA LEU A 26 16.91 -7.30 7.49
C LEU A 26 17.44 -8.69 7.83
N TYR A 27 16.61 -9.72 7.64
CA TYR A 27 17.01 -11.11 7.82
C TYR A 27 18.13 -11.49 6.86
N ARG A 28 17.99 -11.15 5.57
CA ARG A 28 19.05 -11.35 4.56
C ARG A 28 20.36 -10.63 4.91
N LEU A 29 20.29 -9.47 5.56
CA LEU A 29 21.46 -8.70 5.99
C LEU A 29 22.05 -9.18 7.33
N GLY A 30 21.44 -10.19 7.99
CA GLY A 30 21.88 -10.67 9.30
C GLY A 30 21.62 -9.69 10.45
N GLN A 31 20.68 -8.75 10.26
CA GLN A 31 20.39 -7.66 11.21
C GLN A 31 19.04 -7.80 11.91
N ALA A 32 18.21 -8.79 11.54
CA ALA A 32 16.85 -8.92 12.07
C ALA A 32 16.81 -9.04 13.61
N ASP A 33 17.62 -9.92 14.20
CA ASP A 33 17.60 -10.16 15.65
C ASP A 33 18.02 -8.91 16.45
N LEU A 34 18.99 -8.15 15.93
CA LEU A 34 19.41 -6.89 16.53
C LEU A 34 18.25 -5.88 16.53
N TRP A 35 17.60 -5.69 15.39
CA TRP A 35 16.50 -4.72 15.25
C TRP A 35 15.26 -5.06 16.07
N ILE A 36 15.03 -6.36 16.31
CA ILE A 36 13.94 -6.84 17.17
C ILE A 36 14.31 -6.63 18.65
N SER A 37 15.50 -7.05 19.06
CA SER A 37 15.93 -6.97 20.47
C SER A 37 16.06 -5.53 20.98
N THR A 38 16.41 -4.57 20.11
CA THR A 38 16.44 -3.14 20.46
C THR A 38 15.08 -2.45 20.38
N GLY A 39 14.03 -3.14 19.91
CA GLY A 39 12.71 -2.57 19.66
C GLY A 39 12.64 -1.59 18.46
N SER A 40 13.74 -1.41 17.72
CA SER A 40 13.83 -0.50 16.57
C SER A 40 12.85 -0.86 15.45
N PHE A 41 12.54 -2.15 15.28
CA PHE A 41 11.55 -2.61 14.30
C PHE A 41 10.13 -2.10 14.58
N ASN A 42 9.72 -2.06 15.86
CA ASN A 42 8.41 -1.53 16.24
C ASN A 42 8.31 -0.02 16.01
N TYR A 43 9.39 0.70 16.32
CA TYR A 43 9.47 2.14 16.04
C TYR A 43 9.38 2.40 14.52
N LEU A 44 10.11 1.61 13.73
CA LEU A 44 10.08 1.68 12.27
C LEU A 44 8.66 1.46 11.72
N ALA A 45 7.91 0.50 12.27
CA ALA A 45 6.52 0.26 11.88
C ALA A 45 5.64 1.50 12.09
N ILE A 46 5.78 2.17 13.24
CA ILE A 46 5.01 3.39 13.51
C ILE A 46 5.41 4.51 12.54
N VAL A 47 6.71 4.75 12.38
CA VAL A 47 7.22 5.83 11.52
C VAL A 47 6.81 5.60 10.07
N LEU A 48 6.87 4.38 9.54
CA LEU A 48 6.54 4.08 8.15
C LEU A 48 5.03 3.97 7.88
N SER A 49 4.17 4.16 8.90
CA SER A 49 2.72 4.11 8.75
C SER A 49 2.15 5.22 7.85
N TYR A 50 2.89 6.31 7.62
CA TYR A 50 2.44 7.36 6.69
C TYR A 50 2.38 6.89 5.23
N ILE A 51 3.21 5.90 4.85
CA ILE A 51 3.31 5.40 3.48
C ILE A 51 2.00 4.71 3.04
N PRO A 52 1.43 3.75 3.80
CA PRO A 52 0.11 3.21 3.51
C PRO A 52 -0.99 4.27 3.43
N ILE A 53 -0.94 5.31 4.27
CA ILE A 53 -1.92 6.39 4.27
C ILE A 53 -1.86 7.18 2.96
N LEU A 54 -0.64 7.54 2.52
CA LEU A 54 -0.41 8.20 1.23
C LEU A 54 -0.93 7.35 0.07
N ALA A 55 -0.61 6.05 0.07
CA ALA A 55 -1.04 5.12 -0.98
C ALA A 55 -2.58 4.99 -1.05
N LEU A 56 -3.27 5.00 0.10
CA LEU A 56 -4.72 4.99 0.16
C LEU A 56 -5.33 6.28 -0.41
N ILE A 57 -4.77 7.44 -0.07
CA ILE A 57 -5.23 8.74 -0.60
C ILE A 57 -5.11 8.73 -2.12
N GLU A 58 -3.95 8.35 -2.65
CA GLU A 58 -3.70 8.24 -4.10
C GLU A 58 -4.66 7.26 -4.77
N TYR A 59 -4.87 6.07 -4.18
CA TYR A 59 -5.82 5.08 -4.67
C TYR A 59 -7.23 5.65 -4.81
N PHE A 60 -7.74 6.34 -3.77
CA PHE A 60 -9.10 6.90 -3.82
C PHE A 60 -9.20 8.06 -4.82
N ILE A 61 -8.17 8.90 -4.94
CA ILE A 61 -8.12 9.96 -5.95
C ILE A 61 -8.16 9.37 -7.36
N PHE A 62 -7.26 8.42 -7.68
CA PHE A 62 -7.24 7.81 -9.02
C PHE A 62 -8.51 7.02 -9.31
N TYR A 63 -9.03 6.29 -8.34
CA TYR A 63 -10.30 5.58 -8.50
C TYR A 63 -11.46 6.53 -8.79
N PHE A 64 -11.52 7.68 -8.10
CA PHE A 64 -12.54 8.70 -8.34
C PHE A 64 -12.40 9.30 -9.75
N VAL A 65 -11.20 9.74 -10.14
CA VAL A 65 -10.94 10.32 -11.46
C VAL A 65 -11.28 9.33 -12.58
N LEU A 66 -10.79 8.08 -12.49
CA LEU A 66 -11.04 7.06 -13.52
C LEU A 66 -12.48 6.55 -13.55
N LYS A 67 -13.25 6.76 -12.48
CA LYS A 67 -14.69 6.48 -12.48
C LYS A 67 -15.45 7.42 -13.43
N LEU A 68 -14.97 8.65 -13.65
CA LEU A 68 -15.60 9.62 -14.55
C LEU A 68 -15.47 9.23 -16.03
N ILE A 69 -14.51 8.37 -16.38
CA ILE A 69 -14.16 8.02 -17.77
C ILE A 69 -14.95 6.79 -18.27
N ASN A 70 -15.94 6.29 -17.49
CA ASN A 70 -16.82 5.16 -17.89
C ASN A 70 -16.09 3.88 -18.37
N LEU A 71 -14.87 3.64 -17.88
CA LEU A 71 -14.09 2.45 -18.22
C LEU A 71 -14.74 1.17 -17.66
N LYS A 72 -14.53 0.03 -18.34
CA LYS A 72 -14.87 -1.31 -17.80
C LYS A 72 -14.23 -1.48 -16.42
N PHE A 73 -14.92 -2.18 -15.52
CA PHE A 73 -14.48 -2.36 -14.13
C PHE A 73 -13.05 -2.93 -14.03
N SER A 74 -12.75 -3.99 -14.79
CA SER A 74 -11.42 -4.61 -14.82
C SER A 74 -10.33 -3.62 -15.23
N VAL A 75 -10.54 -2.92 -16.35
CA VAL A 75 -9.61 -1.90 -16.86
C VAL A 75 -9.39 -0.79 -15.84
N ARG A 76 -10.46 -0.33 -15.19
CA ARG A 76 -10.37 0.70 -14.15
C ARG A 76 -9.54 0.25 -12.96
N VAL A 77 -9.78 -0.96 -12.45
CA VAL A 77 -9.02 -1.52 -11.33
C VAL A 77 -7.54 -1.64 -11.69
N THR A 78 -7.22 -2.16 -12.87
CA THR A 78 -5.83 -2.30 -13.34
C THR A 78 -5.15 -0.93 -13.44
N LEU A 79 -5.80 0.07 -14.05
CA LEU A 79 -5.23 1.41 -14.19
C LEU A 79 -5.04 2.11 -12.85
N VAL A 80 -6.01 2.02 -11.93
CA VAL A 80 -5.86 2.56 -10.58
C VAL A 80 -4.65 1.91 -9.91
N ALA A 81 -4.55 0.58 -9.95
CA ALA A 81 -3.43 -0.12 -9.32
C ALA A 81 -2.08 0.27 -9.92
N LEU A 82 -1.97 0.39 -11.24
CA LEU A 82 -0.74 0.83 -11.91
C LEU A 82 -0.37 2.27 -11.54
N LEU A 83 -1.33 3.19 -11.57
CA LEU A 83 -1.09 4.60 -11.25
C LEU A 83 -0.71 4.79 -9.78
N THR A 84 -1.46 4.19 -8.84
CA THR A 84 -1.13 4.25 -7.41
C THR A 84 0.26 3.66 -7.17
N THR A 85 0.57 2.50 -7.76
CA THR A 85 1.88 1.86 -7.60
C THR A 85 3.01 2.74 -8.11
N LEU A 86 2.86 3.28 -9.33
CA LEU A 86 3.88 4.11 -9.95
C LEU A 86 4.12 5.39 -9.14
N VAL A 87 3.06 6.12 -8.79
CA VAL A 87 3.17 7.40 -8.08
C VAL A 87 3.72 7.19 -6.68
N ASN A 88 3.17 6.24 -5.92
CA ASN A 88 3.60 5.99 -4.54
C ASN A 88 5.09 5.59 -4.47
N SER A 89 5.50 4.64 -5.32
CA SER A 89 6.89 4.19 -5.36
C SER A 89 7.85 5.27 -5.86
N SER A 90 7.41 6.11 -6.81
CA SER A 90 8.22 7.24 -7.30
C SER A 90 8.44 8.28 -6.19
N ILE A 91 7.40 8.65 -5.43
CA ILE A 91 7.53 9.57 -4.29
C ILE A 91 8.53 9.02 -3.28
N LEU A 92 8.39 7.73 -2.92
CA LEU A 92 9.29 7.11 -1.95
C LEU A 92 10.73 6.99 -2.47
N TYR A 93 10.92 6.72 -3.76
CA TYR A 93 12.23 6.77 -4.39
C TYR A 93 12.86 8.17 -4.31
N PHE A 94 12.10 9.22 -4.63
CA PHE A 94 12.62 10.59 -4.59
C PHE A 94 12.95 11.05 -3.16
N GLN A 95 12.18 10.59 -2.16
CA GLN A 95 12.39 10.91 -0.74
C GLN A 95 13.57 10.15 -0.13
N SER A 96 13.67 8.84 -0.35
CA SER A 96 14.69 7.98 0.27
C SER A 96 15.99 7.86 -0.54
N LYS A 97 15.91 8.07 -1.86
CA LYS A 97 16.96 7.69 -2.83
C LYS A 97 17.31 6.19 -2.82
N GLU A 98 16.45 5.36 -2.26
CA GLU A 98 16.67 3.92 -2.14
C GLU A 98 15.72 3.12 -3.04
N ILE A 99 16.30 2.41 -4.01
CA ILE A 99 15.53 1.57 -4.94
C ILE A 99 14.82 0.41 -4.25
N LEU A 100 15.40 -0.12 -3.16
CA LEU A 100 14.81 -1.22 -2.39
C LEU A 100 13.53 -0.76 -1.70
N ILE A 101 13.53 0.39 -1.02
CA ILE A 101 12.33 0.96 -0.38
C ILE A 101 11.25 1.23 -1.42
N ALA A 102 11.62 1.82 -2.57
CA ALA A 102 10.70 2.06 -3.67
C ALA A 102 10.08 0.75 -4.21
N GLY A 103 10.88 -0.30 -4.37
CA GLY A 103 10.41 -1.62 -4.82
C GLY A 103 9.47 -2.29 -3.82
N MET A 104 9.80 -2.25 -2.52
CA MET A 104 8.94 -2.80 -1.47
C MET A 104 7.61 -2.04 -1.39
N THR A 105 7.67 -0.71 -1.57
CA THR A 105 6.50 0.17 -1.66
C THR A 105 5.65 -0.25 -2.85
N ALA A 106 6.25 -0.40 -4.04
CA ALA A 106 5.54 -0.79 -5.25
C ALA A 106 4.77 -2.12 -5.09
N ILE A 107 5.41 -3.15 -4.55
CA ILE A 107 4.76 -4.46 -4.31
C ILE A 107 3.58 -4.32 -3.33
N SER A 108 3.79 -3.58 -2.24
CA SER A 108 2.77 -3.37 -1.20
C SER A 108 1.57 -2.58 -1.72
N THR A 109 1.82 -1.50 -2.47
CA THR A 109 0.80 -0.68 -3.12
C THR A 109 0.00 -1.47 -4.14
N LEU A 110 0.68 -2.29 -4.95
CA LEU A 110 0.04 -3.10 -5.98
C LEU A 110 -0.91 -4.12 -5.35
N LEU A 111 -0.46 -4.87 -4.35
CA LEU A 111 -1.27 -5.85 -3.64
C LEU A 111 -2.49 -5.20 -2.98
N MET A 112 -2.29 -4.09 -2.27
CA MET A 112 -3.37 -3.30 -1.69
C MET A 112 -4.40 -2.89 -2.75
N SER A 113 -3.93 -2.27 -3.84
CA SER A 113 -4.80 -1.69 -4.88
C SER A 113 -5.59 -2.74 -5.64
N LEU A 114 -5.04 -3.95 -5.82
CA LEU A 114 -5.74 -5.07 -6.46
C LEU A 114 -6.79 -5.70 -5.54
N ILE A 115 -6.60 -5.71 -4.22
CA ILE A 115 -7.54 -6.34 -3.27
C ILE A 115 -8.71 -5.40 -2.92
N LEU A 116 -8.45 -4.10 -2.78
CA LEU A 116 -9.45 -3.09 -2.36
C LEU A 116 -10.79 -3.11 -3.14
N PRO A 117 -10.83 -3.34 -4.46
CA PRO A 117 -12.08 -3.42 -5.22
C PRO A 117 -13.01 -4.55 -4.75
N PHE A 118 -12.46 -5.67 -4.28
CA PHE A 118 -13.21 -6.88 -3.91
C PHE A 118 -13.74 -6.90 -2.48
N ILE A 119 -13.37 -5.91 -1.66
CA ILE A 119 -13.92 -5.74 -0.32
C ILE A 119 -15.37 -5.27 -0.45
N LYS A 120 -16.29 -6.22 -0.26
CA LYS A 120 -17.74 -6.08 -0.50
C LYS A 120 -18.32 -4.80 0.10
N THR A 121 -18.82 -3.94 -0.78
CA THR A 121 -19.98 -3.10 -0.48
C THR A 121 -21.14 -4.03 -0.30
N LYS A 122 -21.61 -4.25 0.93
CA LYS A 122 -22.98 -4.73 1.09
C LYS A 122 -23.84 -3.66 0.39
N ARG A 123 -24.42 -3.99 -0.76
CA ARG A 123 -25.58 -3.27 -1.27
C ARG A 123 -26.63 -3.41 -0.18
N THR A 124 -26.92 -2.31 0.51
CA THR A 124 -28.23 -2.13 1.12
C THR A 124 -29.18 -1.85 -0.04
N ASP A 125 -29.54 -2.93 -0.75
CA ASP A 125 -30.76 -2.96 -1.55
C ASP A 125 -31.79 -3.62 -0.62
N SER A 126 -32.54 -2.78 0.08
CA SER A 126 -33.83 -3.07 0.72
C SER A 126 -34.70 -1.84 0.54
#